data_AF-A0A0S9PNY1-F1
#
_entry.id   AF-A0A0S9PNY1-F1
#
_cell.length_a   1.000
_cell.length_b   1.000
_cell.length_c   1.000
_cell.angle_alpha   90.00
_cell.angle_beta   90.00
_cell.angle_gamma   90.00
#
_symmetry.space_group_name_H-M   'P 1'
#
loop_
_entity.id
_entity.type
_entity.pdbx_description
1 polymer ?
#
loop_
_entity_poly.entity_id
_entity_poly.type
_entity_poly.pdbx_seq_one_letter_code
_entity_poly.pdbx_strand_id
1 'polypeptide(L)' 'MRDDDETRPESSPAHRVGEPLDTLSVADLAERIALLQREIARLEAARDAKHAAREAAGSIFRI' A
#
# COMPACT_ATOMS: atom_id res chain seq x y z
N MET A 1 -15.91 -28.14 3.07
CA MET A 1 -16.13 -26.69 3.18
C MET A 1 -14.78 -26.03 3.31
N ARG A 2 -14.32 -25.38 2.24
CA ARG A 2 -13.10 -24.59 2.26
C ARG A 2 -13.31 -23.44 1.29
N ASP A 3 -13.92 -22.41 1.85
CA ASP A 3 -13.79 -20.99 1.54
C ASP A 3 -13.69 -20.65 0.05
N ASP A 4 -14.86 -20.39 -0.55
CA ASP A 4 -15.02 -19.39 -1.60
C ASP A 4 -14.46 -18.07 -1.05
N ASP A 5 -13.17 -17.81 -1.30
CA ASP A 5 -12.63 -16.46 -1.23
C ASP A 5 -13.22 -15.72 -2.43
N GLU A 6 -14.47 -15.27 -2.23
CA GLU A 6 -15.18 -14.36 -3.10
C GLU A 6 -14.18 -13.32 -3.59
N THR A 7 -13.92 -13.36 -4.90
CA THR A 7 -13.27 -12.30 -5.66
C THR A 7 -14.11 -11.04 -5.50
N ARG A 8 -13.94 -10.40 -4.35
CA ARG A 8 -14.57 -9.14 -4.01
C ARG A 8 -14.11 -8.19 -5.11
N PRO A 9 -15.03 -7.53 -5.84
CA PRO A 9 -14.67 -6.69 -6.97
C PRO A 9 -13.63 -5.71 -6.46
N GLU A 10 -12.41 -5.79 -7.03
CA GLU A 10 -11.32 -4.91 -6.68
C GLU A 10 -11.85 -3.50 -6.83
N SER A 11 -12.12 -2.87 -5.69
CA SER A 11 -12.72 -1.54 -5.67
C SER A 11 -11.76 -0.67 -6.44
N SER A 12 -12.26 -0.04 -7.50
CA SER A 12 -11.43 0.83 -8.33
C SER A 12 -10.65 1.78 -7.43
N PRO A 13 -9.36 2.01 -7.67
CA PRO A 13 -8.53 2.76 -6.75
C PRO A 13 -9.17 4.13 -6.52
N ALA A 14 -9.36 4.49 -5.24
CA ALA A 14 -10.01 5.74 -4.83
C ALA A 14 -9.28 7.00 -5.34
N HIS A 15 -8.05 6.83 -5.82
CA HIS A 15 -7.19 7.87 -6.37
C HIS A 15 -6.25 7.27 -7.42
N ARG A 16 -5.97 8.01 -8.51
CA ARG A 16 -4.92 7.67 -9.49
C ARG A 16 -3.79 8.71 -9.47
N VAL A 17 -2.56 8.23 -9.40
CA VAL A 17 -1.37 9.10 -9.46
C VAL A 17 -1.33 9.86 -10.79
N GLY A 18 -1.13 11.18 -10.70
CA GLY A 18 -1.03 12.07 -11.86
C GLY A 18 -2.38 12.50 -12.46
N GLU A 19 -3.50 12.24 -11.77
CA GLU A 19 -4.79 12.76 -12.19
C GLU A 19 -4.88 14.30 -12.03
N PRO A 20 -5.62 15.00 -12.90
CA PRO A 20 -5.82 16.45 -12.79
C PRO A 20 -6.42 16.84 -11.44
N LEU A 21 -5.94 17.95 -10.87
CA LEU A 21 -6.40 18.46 -9.58
C LEU A 21 -7.44 19.58 -9.70
N ASP A 22 -7.65 20.09 -10.92
CA ASP A 22 -8.42 21.32 -11.18
C ASP A 22 -9.90 21.21 -10.78
N THR A 23 -10.42 19.99 -10.67
CA THR A 23 -11.81 19.70 -10.30
C THR A 23 -11.99 19.35 -8.82
N LEU A 24 -10.91 19.35 -8.03
CA LEU A 24 -10.92 18.92 -6.63
C LEU A 24 -11.02 20.12 -5.69
N SER A 25 -11.83 19.97 -4.64
CA SER A 25 -11.82 20.93 -3.54
C SER A 25 -10.60 20.72 -2.63
N VAL A 26 -10.33 21.72 -1.78
CA VAL A 26 -9.28 21.61 -0.73
C VAL A 26 -9.54 20.43 0.21
N ALA A 27 -10.81 20.14 0.51
CA ALA A 27 -11.19 19.01 1.35
C ALA A 27 -10.88 17.67 0.65
N ASP A 28 -11.21 17.55 -0.63
CA ASP A 28 -10.91 16.35 -1.43
C ASP A 28 -9.40 16.10 -1.51
N LEU A 29 -8.62 17.16 -1.70
CA LEU A 29 -7.16 17.09 -1.68
C LEU A 29 -6.64 16.60 -0.33
N ALA A 30 -7.17 17.12 0.78
CA ALA A 30 -6.77 16.70 2.12
C ALA A 30 -7.07 15.22 2.38
N GLU A 31 -8.26 14.75 2.00
CA GLU A 31 -8.65 13.34 2.14
C GLU A 31 -7.74 12.41 1.30
N ARG A 32 -7.46 12.80 0.06
CA ARG A 32 -6.56 12.05 -0.83
C ARG A 32 -5.14 11.98 -0.31
N ILE A 33 -4.61 13.11 0.18
CA ILE A 33 -3.28 13.15 0.82
C ILE A 33 -3.24 12.20 2.01
N ALA A 34 -4.25 12.23 2.89
CA ALA A 34 -4.31 11.34 4.05
C ALA A 34 -4.36 9.85 3.63
N LEU A 35 -5.10 9.51 2.58
CA LEU A 35 -5.14 8.17 2.03
C LEU A 35 -3.76 7.73 1.51
N LEU A 36 -3.09 8.56 0.73
CA LEU A 36 -1.76 8.27 0.17
C LEU A 36 -0.70 8.15 1.26
N GLN A 37 -0.72 8.99 2.29
CA GLN A 37 0.21 8.90 3.42
C GLN A 37 0.09 7.59 4.18
N ARG A 38 -1.15 7.12 4.41
CA ARG A 38 -1.38 5.80 5.02
C ARG A 38 -0.82 4.68 4.15
N GLU A 39 -1.00 4.79 2.84
CA GLU A 39 -0.48 3.79 1.90
C GLU A 39 1.05 3.78 1.85
N ILE A 40 1.70 4.95 1.88
CA ILE A 40 3.15 5.06 1.99
C ILE A 40 3.64 4.35 3.26
N ALA A 41 3.04 4.64 4.41
CA ALA A 41 3.44 4.01 5.68
C ALA A 41 3.30 2.48 5.64
N ARG A 42 2.23 1.97 5.00
CA ARG A 42 2.02 0.52 4.81
C ARG A 42 3.13 -0.10 3.95
N LEU A 43 3.49 0.57 2.85
CA LEU A 43 4.55 0.11 1.95
C LEU A 43 5.93 0.13 2.61
N GLU A 44 6.23 1.17 3.38
CA GLU A 44 7.48 1.27 4.16
C GLU A 44 7.59 0.13 5.18
N ALA A 45 6.53 -0.11 5.96
CA ALA A 45 6.49 -1.23 6.91
C ALA A 45 6.70 -2.59 6.22
N ALA A 46 6.08 -2.81 5.06
CA ALA A 46 6.24 -4.03 4.28
C ALA A 46 7.67 -4.18 3.71
N ARG A 47 8.27 -3.08 3.24
CA ARG A 47 9.68 -3.06 2.79
C ARG A 47 10.61 -3.44 3.94
N ASP A 48 10.43 -2.83 5.10
CA ASP A 48 11.31 -3.03 6.25
C ASP A 48 11.19 -4.46 6.80
N ALA A 49 9.97 -5.01 6.85
CA ALA A 49 9.74 -6.41 7.20
C ALA A 49 10.44 -7.38 6.22
N LYS A 50 10.38 -7.10 4.91
CA LYS A 50 11.09 -7.89 3.89
C LYS A 50 12.60 -7.77 4.02
N HIS A 51 13.11 -6.59 4.34
CA HIS A 51 14.54 -6.37 4.56
C HIS A 51 15.02 -7.17 5.79
N ALA A 52 14.32 -7.07 6.92
CA ALA A 52 14.63 -7.82 8.13
C ALA A 52 14.61 -9.34 7.89
N ALA A 53 13.64 -9.84 7.12
CA ALA A 53 13.58 -11.25 6.74
C ALA A 53 14.78 -11.69 5.89
N ARG A 54 15.24 -10.85 4.95
CA ARG A 54 16.43 -11.13 4.12
C ARG A 54 17.72 -11.14 4.94
N GLU A 55 17.91 -10.18 5.83
CA GLU A 55 19.09 -10.13 6.71
C GLU A 55 19.14 -11.33 7.67
N ALA A 56 17.98 -11.68 8.27
CA ALA A 56 17.88 -12.86 9.12
C ALA A 56 18.22 -14.15 8.35
N ALA A 57 17.74 -14.30 7.11
CA ALA A 57 18.09 -15.43 6.27
C ALA A 57 19.57 -15.43 5.90
N GLY A 58 20.14 -14.28 5.53
CA GLY A 58 21.58 -14.15 5.23
C GLY A 58 22.48 -14.56 6.40
N SER A 59 22.07 -14.26 7.64
CA SER A 59 22.79 -14.69 8.84
C SER A 59 22.72 -16.21 9.12
N ILE A 60 21.67 -16.89 8.63
CA ILE A 60 21.47 -18.34 8.80
C ILE A 60 22.22 -19.12 7.71
N PHE A 61 22.29 -18.59 6.49
CA PHE A 61 22.93 -19.23 5.34
C PHE A 61 24.40 -18.85 5.12
N ARG A 62 25.14 -18.51 6.18
CA ARG A 62 26.57 -18.13 6.11
C ARG A 62 27.37 -19.04 5.15
N ILE A 63 27.66 -18.50 3.96
CA ILE A 63 28.76 -18.87 3.05
C ILE A 63 29.74 -17.71 3.12
#